data_AF-A0A2D8EUY1-F1
#
_entry.id   AF-A0A2D8EUY1-F1
#
_cell.length_a   1.000
_cell.length_b   1.000
_cell.length_c   1.000
_cell.angle_alpha   90.00
_cell.angle_beta   90.00
_cell.angle_gamma   90.00
#
_symmetry.space_group_name_H-M   'P 1'
#
loop_
_entity.id
_entity.type
_entity.pdbx_description
1 polymer ?
#
loop_
_entity_poly.entity_id
_entity_poly.type
_entity_poly.pdbx_seq_one_letter_code
_entity_poly.pdbx_strand_id
1 'polypeptide(L)' 'MSKLIRKITIGKDYKIDAMHYSVGQEVYGGHTISNIVEEKDKYSIYIKKNKDVMPWKDFNKNMAVSVEYNLEY' A
#
# COMPACT_ATOMS: atom_id res chain seq x y z
N MET A 1 -8.93 -12.75 -8.02
CA MET A 1 -7.80 -12.00 -8.61
C MET A 1 -7.48 -10.85 -7.68
N SER A 2 -6.26 -10.81 -7.13
CA SER A 2 -5.78 -9.65 -6.39
C SER A 2 -5.60 -8.49 -7.37
N LYS A 3 -6.35 -7.41 -7.19
CA LYS A 3 -6.19 -6.22 -8.01
C LYS A 3 -4.89 -5.52 -7.59
N LEU A 4 -4.04 -5.19 -8.54
CA LEU A 4 -2.78 -4.49 -8.26
C LEU A 4 -3.10 -3.02 -7.92
N ILE A 5 -2.83 -2.65 -6.68
CA ILE A 5 -3.05 -1.28 -6.19
C ILE A 5 -1.80 -0.46 -6.47
N ARG A 6 -1.96 0.69 -7.12
CA ARG A 6 -0.88 1.66 -7.38
C ARG A 6 -0.60 2.51 -6.15
N LYS A 7 -1.65 2.94 -5.45
CA LYS A 7 -1.56 3.76 -4.25
C LYS A 7 -2.74 3.51 -3.31
N ILE A 8 -2.46 3.59 -2.01
CA ILE A 8 -3.46 3.49 -0.94
C ILE A 8 -3.31 4.67 0.01
N THR A 9 -4.44 5.23 0.42
CA THR A 9 -4.53 6.28 1.43
C THR A 9 -5.33 5.74 2.61
N ILE A 10 -4.77 5.85 3.82
CA ILE A 10 -5.38 5.38 5.07
C ILE A 10 -5.66 6.58 5.97
N GLY A 11 -6.93 6.86 6.25
CA GLY A 11 -7.34 7.99 7.08
C GLY A 11 -8.73 8.50 6.72
N LYS A 12 -9.42 9.13 7.68
CA LYS A 12 -10.78 9.67 7.48
C LYS A 12 -10.78 10.89 6.57
N ASP A 13 -9.78 11.75 6.71
CA ASP A 13 -9.57 12.93 5.87
C ASP A 13 -8.39 12.68 4.95
N TYR A 14 -8.65 12.58 3.64
CA TYR A 14 -7.63 12.29 2.65
C TYR A 14 -6.47 13.32 2.63
N LYS A 15 -6.68 14.58 3.06
CA LYS A 15 -5.69 15.66 2.92
C LYS A 15 -4.97 15.99 4.22
N ILE A 16 -5.66 15.93 5.36
CA ILE A 16 -5.17 16.50 6.62
C ILE A 16 -4.47 15.44 7.47
N ASP A 17 -5.14 14.30 7.71
CA ASP A 17 -4.70 13.27 8.65
C ASP A 17 -4.75 11.87 8.01
N ALA A 18 -4.13 11.73 6.83
CA ALA A 18 -4.03 10.46 6.14
C ALA A 18 -2.58 10.06 5.82
N MET A 19 -2.36 8.76 5.85
CA MET A 19 -1.12 8.12 5.44
C MET A 19 -1.24 7.70 3.98
N HIS A 20 -0.32 8.15 3.14
CA HIS A 20 -0.27 7.83 1.72
C HIS A 20 0.90 6.89 1.41
N TYR A 21 0.60 5.81 0.70
CA TYR A 21 1.59 4.83 0.28
C TYR A 21 1.42 4.52 -1.21
N SER A 22 2.51 4.63 -1.98
CA SER A 22 2.50 4.34 -3.42
C SER A 22 3.55 3.30 -3.77
N VAL A 23 3.24 2.43 -4.72
CA VAL A 23 4.25 1.52 -5.31
C VAL A 23 5.40 2.35 -5.89
N GLY A 24 6.64 1.95 -5.60
CA GLY A 24 7.85 2.69 -5.99
C GLY A 24 8.32 3.75 -5.00
N GLN A 25 7.55 4.05 -3.96
CA GLN A 25 7.96 4.99 -2.91
C GLN A 25 9.09 4.40 -2.05
N GLU A 26 10.15 5.18 -1.83
CA GLU A 26 11.21 4.84 -0.87
C GLU A 26 10.72 5.06 0.57
N VAL A 27 11.09 4.13 1.45
CA VAL A 27 10.77 4.15 2.88
C VAL A 27 12.03 3.87 3.70
N TYR A 28 11.89 3.98 5.03
CA TYR A 28 13.00 3.85 5.97
C TYR A 28 13.90 2.63 5.69
N GLY A 29 15.21 2.82 5.84
CA GLY A 29 16.22 1.77 5.66
C GLY A 29 16.59 1.50 4.20
N GLY A 30 16.21 2.36 3.26
CA GLY A 30 16.48 2.18 1.83
C GLY A 30 15.64 1.07 1.20
N HIS A 31 14.45 0.83 1.74
CA HIS A 31 13.49 -0.09 1.17
C HIS A 31 12.55 0.68 0.22
N THR A 32 11.95 -0.01 -0.73
CA THR A 32 10.95 0.56 -1.63
C THR A 32 9.65 -0.23 -1.51
N ILE A 33 8.51 0.44 -1.53
CA ILE A 33 7.20 -0.24 -1.60
C ILE A 33 7.12 -0.99 -2.94
N SER A 34 7.06 -2.32 -2.88
CA SER A 34 7.02 -3.17 -4.07
C SER A 34 5.60 -3.49 -4.50
N ASN A 35 4.71 -3.74 -3.54
CA ASN A 35 3.35 -4.18 -3.81
C ASN A 35 2.40 -3.64 -2.74
N ILE A 36 1.21 -3.27 -3.19
CA ILE A 36 0.06 -3.03 -2.34
C ILE A 36 -1.03 -3.98 -2.82
N VAL A 37 -1.54 -4.80 -1.90
CA VAL A 37 -2.43 -5.90 -2.22
C VAL A 37 -3.69 -5.78 -1.39
N GLU A 38 -4.85 -5.88 -2.04
CA GLU A 38 -6.12 -6.08 -1.36
C GLU A 38 -6.35 -7.59 -1.14
N GLU A 39 -6.58 -7.95 0.12
CA GLU A 39 -6.97 -9.29 0.55
C GLU A 39 -8.42 -9.28 1.05
N LYS A 40 -8.90 -10.42 1.55
CA LYS A 40 -10.30 -10.56 2.01
C LYS A 40 -10.64 -9.54 3.10
N ASP A 41 -9.82 -9.46 4.13
CA ASP A 41 -10.13 -8.72 5.36
C ASP A 41 -9.16 -7.54 5.63
N LYS A 42 -8.17 -7.35 4.74
CA LYS A 42 -7.11 -6.35 4.92
C LYS A 42 -6.51 -5.84 3.62
N TYR A 43 -5.74 -4.76 3.73
CA TYR A 43 -4.79 -4.28 2.74
C TYR A 43 -3.37 -4.47 3.28
N SER A 44 -2.50 -5.06 2.47
CA SER A 44 -1.12 -5.35 2.86
C SER A 44 -0.13 -4.60 1.97
N ILE A 45 0.84 -3.97 2.60
CA ILE A 45 1.94 -3.25 1.95
C ILE A 45 3.21 -4.06 2.12
N TYR A 46 3.84 -4.39 1.00
CA TYR A 46 5.11 -5.09 0.94
C TYR A 46 6.21 -4.13 0.54
N ILE A 47 7.37 -4.28 1.19
CA ILE A 47 8.57 -3.52 0.87
C ILE A 47 9.66 -4.46 0.39
N LYS A 48 10.52 -3.95 -0.48
CA LYS A 48 11.69 -4.68 -0.98
C LYS A 48 12.98 -3.91 -0.75
N LYS A 49 14.06 -4.63 -0.54
CA LYS A 49 15.42 -4.12 -0.63
C LYS A 49 16.27 -5.20 -1.29
N ASN A 50 17.04 -4.82 -2.32
CA ASN A 50 17.73 -5.78 -3.19
C ASN A 50 16.75 -6.79 -3.80
N LYS A 51 16.86 -8.07 -3.42
CA LYS A 51 16.01 -9.17 -3.90
C LYS A 51 15.00 -9.67 -2.85
N ASP A 52 15.05 -9.12 -1.63
CA ASP A 52 14.23 -9.58 -0.52
C ASP A 52 12.95 -8.74 -0.43
N VAL A 53 11.80 -9.43 -0.45
CA VAL A 53 10.47 -8.84 -0.27
C VAL A 53 9.92 -9.28 1.07
N MET A 54 9.39 -8.35 1.86
CA MET A 54 8.81 -8.63 3.17
C MET A 54 7.52 -7.84 3.40
N PRO A 55 6.57 -8.38 4.19
CA PRO A 55 5.41 -7.62 4.63
C PRO A 55 5.85 -6.47 5.55
N TRP A 56 5.28 -5.28 5.37
CA TRP A 56 5.61 -4.11 6.18
C TRP A 56 4.45 -3.62 7.04
N LYS A 57 3.26 -3.45 6.42
CA LYS A 57 2.08 -2.92 7.10
C LYS A 57 0.83 -3.62 6.63
N ASP A 58 -0.06 -3.89 7.57
CA ASP A 58 -1.41 -4.38 7.34
C ASP A 58 -2.43 -3.38 7.88
N PHE A 59 -3.49 -3.13 7.10
CA PHE A 59 -4.62 -2.30 7.47
C PHE A 59 -5.91 -3.10 7.30
N ASN A 60 -6.72 -3.22 8.35
CA ASN A 60 -8.01 -3.90 8.23
C ASN A 60 -9.02 -3.08 7.41
N LYS A 61 -10.05 -3.73 6.87
CA LYS A 61 -11.08 -3.09 6.02
C LYS A 61 -12.08 -2.19 6.75
N ASN A 62 -12.05 -2.13 8.09
CA ASN A 62 -12.92 -1.22 8.85
C ASN A 62 -12.36 0.21 8.90
N MET A 63 -11.12 0.43 8.45
CA MET A 63 -10.52 1.75 8.35
C MET A 63 -11.09 2.53 7.16
N ALA A 64 -11.07 3.87 7.25
CA ALA A 64 -11.32 4.73 6.10
C ALA A 64 -10.15 4.61 5.12
N VAL A 65 -10.42 4.11 3.92
CA VAL A 65 -9.42 3.82 2.89
C VAL A 65 -9.86 4.36 1.53
N SER A 66 -8.91 4.92 0.79
CA SER A 66 -9.03 5.20 -0.64
C SER A 66 -7.95 4.45 -1.41
N VAL A 67 -8.33 3.82 -2.52
CA VAL A 67 -7.46 2.96 -3.33
C VAL A 67 -7.42 3.47 -4.77
N GLU A 68 -6.21 3.68 -5.30
CA GLU A 68 -5.95 3.94 -6.71
C GLU A 68 -5.39 2.67 -7.35
N TYR A 69 -6.14 2.06 -8.28
CA TYR A 69 -5.69 0.88 -9.02
C TYR A 69 -4.72 1.25 -10.14
N ASN A 70 -3.86 0.32 -10.52
CA ASN A 70 -3.08 0.49 -11.73
C ASN A 70 -4.03 0.49 -12.96
N LEU A 71 -3.83 1.46 -13.85
CA LEU A 71 -4.60 1.60 -15.10
C LEU A 71 -3.87 1.00 -16.29
N GLU A 72 -2.59 0.66 -16.12
CA GLU A 72 -1.81 -0.08 -17.12
C GLU A 72 -2.32 -1.53 -17.17
N TYR A 73 -2.86 -1.90 -18.33
CA TYR A 73 -3.39 -3.22 -18.67
C TYR A 73 -2.36 -4.03 -19.46
#